data_AF-A0A958FTJ1-F1
#
_entry.id   AF-A0A958FTJ1-F1
#
_cell.length_a   1.000
_cell.length_b   1.000
_cell.length_c   1.000
_cell.angle_alpha   90.00
_cell.angle_beta   90.00
_cell.angle_gamma   90.00
#
_symmetry.space_group_name_H-M   'P 1'
#
loop_
_entity.id
_entity.type
_entity.pdbx_description
1 polymer ?
#
loop_
_entity_poly.entity_id
_entity_poly.type
_entity_poly.pdbx_seq_one_letter_code
_entity_poly.pdbx_strand_id
1 'polypeptide(L)'
;MVFINISTFFRQWRLPASVALLWLIFGVSCSGSRNVVVSKNPDKMKIGQSQEMAENYYLSGALYDFEENYANAILEYKLALNYDT
;
A
#
# COMPACT_ATOMS: atom_id res chain seq x y z
N MET A 1 18.95 46.31 27.96
CA MET A 1 18.87 44.88 28.38
C MET A 1 17.40 44.51 28.48
N VAL A 2 16.93 43.58 27.65
CA VAL A 2 15.55 43.05 27.70
C VAL A 2 15.61 41.71 28.42
N PHE A 3 14.98 41.63 29.60
CA PHE A 3 14.87 40.40 30.37
C PHE A 3 13.63 39.64 29.90
N ILE A 4 13.82 38.55 29.15
CA ILE A 4 12.72 37.67 28.73
C ILE A 4 12.49 36.67 29.88
N ASN A 5 11.29 36.71 30.45
CA ASN A 5 10.86 35.85 31.55
C ASN A 5 10.52 34.45 31.01
N ILE A 6 11.35 33.45 31.32
CA ILE A 6 11.29 32.08 30.78
C ILE A 6 10.02 31.33 31.24
N SER A 7 9.34 31.81 32.29
CA SER A 7 8.15 31.15 32.84
C SER A 7 6.90 31.23 31.95
N THR A 8 6.86 32.14 30.97
CA THR A 8 5.76 32.20 29.98
C THR A 8 6.00 31.28 28.79
N PHE A 9 7.24 30.83 28.56
CA PHE A 9 7.61 30.04 27.38
C PHE A 9 7.09 28.59 27.45
N PHE A 10 6.90 28.05 28.65
CA PHE A 10 6.44 26.68 28.86
C PHE A 10 4.91 26.52 28.82
N ARG A 11 4.14 27.61 28.81
CA ARG A 11 2.67 27.55 28.83
C ARG A 11 2.02 27.49 27.44
N GLN A 12 2.80 27.61 26.37
CA GLN A 12 2.33 27.64 24.98
C GLN A 12 2.55 26.34 24.19
N TRP A 13 3.13 25.31 24.81
CA TRP A 13 3.34 23.99 24.16
C TRP A 13 2.12 23.06 24.32
N ARG A 14 0.91 23.61 24.41
CA ARG A 14 -0.31 22.83 24.23
C ARG A 14 -0.53 22.68 22.72
N LEU A 15 0.25 21.78 22.12
CA LEU A 15 0.10 21.39 20.72
C LEU A 15 -1.38 21.06 20.49
N PRO A 16 -2.05 21.71 19.53
CA PRO A 16 -3.44 21.43 19.25
C PRO A 16 -3.57 19.96 18.81
N ALA A 17 -4.67 19.29 19.18
CA ALA A 17 -4.89 17.88 18.87
C ALA A 17 -4.75 17.55 17.37
N SER A 18 -4.88 18.55 16.50
CA SER A 18 -4.61 18.46 15.06
C SER A 18 -3.15 18.13 14.70
N VAL A 19 -2.16 18.56 15.50
CA VAL A 19 -0.74 18.22 15.28
C VAL A 19 -0.49 16.75 15.60
N ALA A 20 -1.15 16.21 16.64
CA ALA A 20 -1.09 14.78 16.94
C ALA A 20 -1.70 13.92 15.82
N LEU A 21 -2.74 14.44 15.14
CA LEU A 21 -3.34 13.77 13.99
C LEU A 21 -2.37 13.71 12.79
N LEU A 22 -1.60 14.77 12.53
CA LEU A 22 -0.60 14.80 11.45
C LEU A 22 0.54 13.79 11.66
N TRP A 23 0.96 13.56 12.91
CA TRP A 23 1.93 12.51 13.25
C TRP A 23 1.37 11.09 13.07
N LEU A 24 0.06 10.91 13.13
CA LEU A 24 -0.60 9.62 12.91
C LEU A 24 -0.57 9.20 11.43
N ILE A 25 -0.55 10.17 10.51
CA ILE A 25 -0.50 9.91 9.05
C ILE A 25 0.92 9.57 8.59
N PHE A 26 1.95 10.17 9.20
CA PHE A 26 3.36 9.83 8.92
C PHE A 26 3.86 8.58 9.67
N GLY A 27 3.12 8.12 10.68
CA GLY A 27 3.46 6.95 11.51
C GLY A 27 3.08 5.59 10.92
N VAL A 28 2.42 5.54 9.76
CA VAL A 28 2.21 4.29 9.02
C VAL A 28 3.48 3.98 8.24
N SER A 29 4.44 3.44 8.99
CA SER A 29 5.73 2.95 8.54
C SER A 29 5.64 2.17 7.24
N CYS A 30 6.54 2.53 6.33
CA CYS A 30 7.31 1.60 5.53
C CYS A 30 7.73 0.38 6.37
N SER A 31 6.92 -0.67 6.36
CA SER A 31 7.44 -2.01 6.64
C SER A 31 8.03 -2.53 5.35
N GLY A 32 9.33 -2.25 5.18
CA GLY A 32 10.15 -2.88 4.16
C GLY A 32 10.26 -4.37 4.46
N SER A 33 9.30 -5.15 3.98
CA SER A 33 9.44 -6.60 3.87
C SER A 33 10.11 -6.92 2.54
N ARG A 34 11.45 -6.95 2.56
CA ARG A 34 12.21 -7.73 1.57
C ARG A 34 11.89 -9.21 1.79
N ASN A 35 11.81 -9.95 0.68
CA ASN A 35 11.46 -11.36 0.51
C ASN A 35 9.95 -11.57 0.35
N VAL A 36 9.45 -11.96 -0.82
CA VAL A 36 9.89 -13.15 -1.56
C VAL A 36 9.92 -12.87 -3.06
N VAL A 37 11.12 -12.91 -3.66
CA VAL A 37 11.26 -13.28 -5.07
C VAL A 37 10.84 -14.75 -5.13
N VAL A 38 9.54 -15.02 -5.30
CA VAL A 38 9.10 -16.33 -5.77
C VAL A 38 9.40 -16.32 -7.26
N SER A 39 10.68 -16.54 -7.57
CA SER A 39 11.07 -17.23 -8.79
C SER A 39 10.44 -18.62 -8.70
N LYS A 40 9.16 -18.72 -9.04
CA LYS A 40 8.63 -19.94 -9.64
C LYS A 40 8.82 -19.71 -11.12
N ASN A 41 9.87 -20.32 -11.66
CA ASN A 41 10.06 -20.44 -13.11
C ASN A 41 8.71 -20.65 -13.81
N PRO A 42 8.26 -19.72 -14.68
CA PRO A 42 7.13 -19.97 -15.56
C PRO A 42 7.43 -21.12 -16.55
N ASP A 43 8.70 -21.54 -16.65
CA ASP A 43 9.23 -22.56 -17.56
C ASP A 43 8.60 -23.96 -17.46
N LYS A 44 7.65 -24.19 -16.56
CA LYS A 44 6.93 -25.47 -16.44
C LYS A 44 5.42 -25.36 -16.32
N MET A 45 4.83 -24.19 -16.55
CA MET A 45 3.37 -24.09 -16.61
C MET A 45 2.92 -24.42 -18.04
N LYS A 46 2.06 -25.44 -18.20
CA LYS A 46 1.45 -25.73 -19.51
C LYS A 46 0.73 -24.47 -19.95
N ILE A 47 0.97 -24.02 -21.19
CA ILE A 47 0.43 -22.78 -21.78
C ILE A 47 -1.08 -22.61 -21.52
N GLY A 48 -1.86 -23.70 -21.44
CA GLY A 48 -3.29 -23.63 -21.11
C GLY A 48 -3.62 -23.29 -19.64
N GLN A 49 -2.79 -23.69 -18.68
CA GLN A 49 -3.02 -23.42 -17.25
C GLN A 49 -2.59 -22.01 -16.84
N SER A 50 -1.58 -21.44 -17.49
CA SER A 50 -1.19 -20.04 -17.26
C SER A 50 -2.27 -19.09 -17.78
N GLN A 51 -2.82 -19.38 -18.95
CA GLN A 51 -3.91 -18.60 -19.55
C GLN A 51 -5.20 -18.66 -18.71
N GLU A 52 -5.59 -19.84 -18.21
CA GLU A 52 -6.75 -19.98 -17.31
C GLU A 52 -6.56 -19.19 -16.00
N MET A 53 -5.34 -19.18 -15.44
CA MET A 53 -5.05 -18.34 -14.29
C MET A 53 -5.10 -16.86 -14.61
N ALA A 54 -4.55 -16.43 -15.74
CA ALA A 54 -4.62 -15.03 -16.17
C ALA A 54 -6.07 -14.55 -16.32
N GLU A 55 -6.94 -15.37 -16.93
CA GLU A 55 -8.38 -15.08 -17.07
C GLU A 55 -9.09 -14.97 -15.71
N ASN A 56 -8.79 -15.88 -14.78
CA ASN A 56 -9.35 -15.82 -13.43
C ASN A 56 -8.94 -14.55 -12.67
N TYR A 57 -7.67 -14.16 -12.74
CA TYR A 57 -7.18 -12.92 -12.15
C TYR A 57 -7.80 -11.68 -12.82
N TYR A 58 -8.03 -11.72 -14.13
CA TYR A 58 -8.71 -10.64 -14.85
C TYR A 58 -10.16 -10.48 -14.40
N LEU A 59 -10.91 -11.58 -14.27
CA LEU A 59 -12.30 -11.57 -13.80
C LEU A 59 -12.41 -11.11 -12.33
N SER A 60 -11.48 -11.55 -11.49
CA SER A 60 -11.33 -11.09 -10.10
C SER A 60 -11.10 -9.58 -10.04
N GLY A 61 -10.19 -9.05 -10.87
CA GLY A 61 -9.94 -7.61 -10.99
C GLY A 61 -11.18 -6.83 -11.43
N ALA A 62 -11.95 -7.35 -12.40
CA ALA A 62 -13.19 -6.72 -12.87
C ALA A 62 -14.28 -6.72 -11.79
N LEU A 63 -14.36 -7.75 -10.95
CA LEU A 63 -15.28 -7.78 -9.82
C LEU A 63 -14.94 -6.70 -8.79
N TYR A 64 -13.66 -6.56 -8.42
CA TYR A 64 -13.24 -5.51 -7.50
C TYR A 64 -13.44 -4.10 -8.08
N ASP A 65 -13.28 -3.93 -9.40
CA ASP A 65 -13.54 -2.66 -10.08
C ASP A 65 -15.04 -2.30 -10.03
N PHE A 66 -15.92 -3.30 -10.22
CA PHE A 66 -17.36 -3.14 -10.07
C PHE A 66 -17.78 -2.80 -8.63
N GLU A 67 -17.07 -3.32 -7.63
CA GLU A 67 -17.26 -3.00 -6.21
C GLU A 67 -16.60 -1.67 -5.78
N GLU A 68 -16.05 -0.89 -6.73
CA GLU A 68 -15.30 0.35 -6.49
C GLU A 68 -14.05 0.17 -5.60
N ASN A 69 -13.57 -1.07 -5.47
CA ASN A 69 -12.37 -1.43 -4.74
C ASN A 69 -11.14 -1.44 -5.66
N TYR A 70 -10.79 -0.25 -6.14
CA TYR A 70 -9.74 -0.05 -7.15
C TYR A 70 -8.36 -0.56 -6.72
N ALA A 71 -8.05 -0.52 -5.41
CA ALA A 71 -6.76 -0.99 -4.90
C ALA A 71 -6.58 -2.50 -5.12
N ASN A 72 -7.62 -3.28 -4.86
CA ASN A 72 -7.62 -4.72 -5.08
C ASN A 72 -7.71 -5.05 -6.57
N ALA A 73 -8.52 -4.32 -7.33
CA ALA A 73 -8.62 -4.50 -8.78
C ALA A 73 -7.26 -4.38 -9.48
N ILE A 74 -6.48 -3.34 -9.15
CA ILE A 74 -5.14 -3.12 -9.70
C ILE A 74 -4.17 -4.25 -9.34
N LEU A 75 -4.29 -4.83 -8.14
CA LEU A 75 -3.43 -5.94 -7.71
C LEU A 75 -3.73 -7.19 -8.55
N GLU A 76 -5.01 -7.53 -8.70
CA GLU A 76 -5.46 -8.69 -9.46
C GLU A 76 -5.11 -8.57 -10.96
N TYR A 77 -5.27 -7.39 -11.55
CA TYR A 77 -4.84 -7.16 -12.94
C TYR A 77 -3.33 -7.30 -13.13
N LYS A 78 -2.51 -6.89 -12.15
CA LYS A 78 -1.06 -7.12 -12.19
C LYS A 78 -0.71 -8.61 -12.13
N LEU A 79 -1.46 -9.38 -11.34
CA LEU A 79 -1.29 -10.83 -11.31
C LEU A 79 -1.67 -11.44 -12.66
N ALA A 80 -2.79 -11.04 -13.26
CA ALA A 80 -3.21 -11.50 -14.59
C ALA A 80 -2.10 -11.30 -15.64
N LEU A 81 -1.49 -10.11 -15.68
CA LEU A 81 -0.39 -9.80 -16.60
C LEU A 81 0.88 -10.63 -16.36
N ASN A 82 1.13 -11.08 -15.13
CA ASN A 82 2.27 -11.96 -14.84
C ASN A 82 2.05 -13.40 -15.33
N TYR A 83 0.79 -13.80 -15.54
CA TYR A 83 0.44 -15.14 -16.04
C TYR A 83 0.22 -15.16 -17.57
N ASP A 84 0.11 -13.99 -18.21
CA ASP A 84 -0.06 -13.81 -19.67
C ASP A 84 1.29 -13.65 -20.43
N THR A 85 2.42 -13.88 -19.76
CA THR A 85 3.78 -13.87 -20.37
C THR A 85 4.24 -15.27 -20.75
#